data_AF-A0A350ZXB0-F1
#
_entry.id   AF-A0A350ZXB0-F1
#
_cell.length_a   1.000
_cell.length_b   1.000
_cell.length_c   1.000
_cell.angle_alpha   90.00
_cell.angle_beta   90.00
_cell.angle_gamma   90.00
#
_symmetry.space_group_name_H-M   'P 1'
#
loop_
_entity.id
_entity.type
_entity.pdbx_description
1 polymer ?
#
loop_
_entity_poly.entity_id
_entity_poly.type
_entity_poly.pdbx_seq_one_letter_code
_entity_poly.pdbx_strand_id
1 'polypeptide(L)'
;AALEAGMAAGAATDLLEWAWWAPTIAVVGEDKPRGVFAERAFPGAIVVNSLGKRFCNEAQGYLEFGDAMYKDRDATGGKNVPAWCIFDAHFRFNYAMGPLMPAQIMPDSRLRKEWLGSVYWKADTLDELARQIGVDPAGLNDTVAKMNAYASSGKDADFGRGDSVFDRYYGDVNVKPNPCLAPIQKGPFYAMRMDAGDIGTKGGLLTDAHARVVRADGSAIEGLYAIGNTSASVMGTAYPGAGATIGPAMTFGYIAAHHIAANA
;
A
#
# COMPACT_ATOMS: atom_id res chain seq x y z
N ALA A 1 4.31 2.25 25.42
CA ALA A 1 4.17 3.30 26.46
C ALA A 1 2.70 3.66 26.73
N ALA A 2 2.03 4.50 25.93
CA ALA A 2 0.66 4.96 26.24
C ALA A 2 -0.39 3.82 26.18
N LEU A 3 -0.34 2.99 25.14
CA LEU A 3 -1.22 1.82 25.00
C LEU A 3 -1.08 0.86 26.20
N GLU A 4 0.15 0.47 26.53
CA GLU A 4 0.44 -0.42 27.67
C GLU A 4 -0.01 0.19 29.01
N ALA A 5 0.18 1.49 29.21
CA ALA A 5 -0.28 2.18 30.41
C ALA A 5 -1.82 2.16 30.53
N GLY A 6 -2.54 2.36 29.42
CA GLY A 6 -4.00 2.25 29.41
C GLY A 6 -4.47 0.83 29.71
N MET A 7 -3.84 -0.19 29.10
CA MET A 7 -4.14 -1.59 29.38
C MET A 7 -3.90 -1.94 30.86
N ALA A 8 -2.79 -1.48 31.44
CA ALA A 8 -2.50 -1.66 32.86
C ALA A 8 -3.53 -0.99 33.78
N ALA A 9 -4.18 0.09 33.33
CA ALA A 9 -5.29 0.74 34.03
C ALA A 9 -6.65 0.03 33.86
N GLY A 10 -6.70 -1.09 33.13
CA GLY A 10 -7.91 -1.89 32.90
C GLY A 10 -8.71 -1.49 31.65
N ALA A 11 -8.09 -0.77 30.72
CA ALA A 11 -8.73 -0.40 29.47
C ALA A 11 -9.00 -1.62 28.56
N ALA A 12 -10.13 -1.59 27.87
CA ALA A 12 -10.37 -2.45 26.72
C ALA A 12 -9.54 -1.97 25.52
N THR A 13 -9.22 -2.89 24.60
CA THR A 13 -8.55 -2.59 23.34
C THR A 13 -9.29 -3.20 22.16
N ASP A 14 -9.08 -2.65 20.98
CA ASP A 14 -9.63 -3.19 19.74
C ASP A 14 -8.65 -2.95 18.56
N LEU A 15 -8.81 -3.72 17.48
CA LEU A 15 -8.09 -3.62 16.21
C LEU A 15 -6.55 -3.73 16.31
N LEU A 16 -6.01 -4.38 17.34
CA LEU A 16 -4.55 -4.47 17.59
C LEU A 16 -3.79 -5.18 16.46
N GLU A 17 -4.48 -6.00 15.66
CA GLU A 17 -3.96 -6.66 14.47
C GLU A 17 -3.93 -5.76 13.22
N TRP A 18 -4.50 -4.56 13.30
CA TRP A 18 -4.59 -3.64 12.18
C TRP A 18 -3.59 -2.48 12.27
N ALA A 19 -3.07 -2.14 11.10
CA ALA A 19 -2.40 -0.88 10.86
C ALA A 19 -3.02 -0.12 9.70
N TRP A 20 -2.62 1.13 9.55
CA TRP A 20 -2.79 1.89 8.33
C TRP A 20 -1.78 1.38 7.30
N TRP A 21 -2.04 0.21 6.73
CA TRP A 21 -1.10 -0.46 5.82
C TRP A 21 -0.75 0.41 4.62
N ALA A 22 0.49 0.36 4.18
CA ALA A 22 0.92 0.95 2.92
C ALA A 22 2.09 0.13 2.36
N PRO A 23 2.07 -0.24 1.07
CA PRO A 23 3.25 -0.86 0.49
C PRO A 23 4.43 0.11 0.53
N THR A 24 5.63 -0.44 0.69
CA THR A 24 6.86 0.36 0.84
C THR A 24 8.00 -0.16 -0.03
N ILE A 25 8.95 0.71 -0.32
CA ILE A 25 10.20 0.39 -1.02
C ILE A 25 11.36 0.87 -0.15
N ALA A 26 12.25 -0.05 0.21
CA ALA A 26 13.52 0.29 0.85
C ALA A 26 14.48 0.91 -0.18
N VAL A 27 15.11 2.04 0.18
CA VAL A 27 16.05 2.74 -0.69
C VAL A 27 17.41 2.79 -0.02
N VAL A 28 18.44 2.34 -0.73
CA VAL A 28 19.82 2.36 -0.22
C VAL A 28 20.21 3.79 0.18
N GLY A 29 20.70 3.92 1.42
CA GLY A 29 21.12 5.19 2.02
C GLY A 29 20.00 6.01 2.67
N GLU A 30 18.76 5.51 2.69
CA GLU A 30 17.65 6.16 3.39
C GLU A 30 17.29 5.37 4.67
N ASP A 31 17.13 6.09 5.78
CA ASP A 31 16.77 5.49 7.08
C ASP A 31 15.35 4.93 7.10
N LYS A 32 14.45 5.55 6.33
CA LYS A 32 13.03 5.16 6.25
C LYS A 32 12.68 4.66 4.86
N PRO A 33 11.90 3.57 4.75
CA PRO A 33 11.31 3.17 3.48
C PRO A 33 10.41 4.27 2.92
N ARG A 34 10.25 4.30 1.60
CA ARG A 34 9.28 5.17 0.94
C ARG A 34 7.95 4.45 0.81
N GLY A 35 6.86 5.10 1.19
CA GLY A 35 5.50 4.61 0.93
C GLY A 35 5.19 4.69 -0.57
N VAL A 36 4.47 3.68 -1.06
CA VAL A 36 3.95 3.61 -2.44
C VAL A 36 2.44 3.77 -2.37
N PHE A 37 1.91 4.82 -2.98
CA PHE A 37 0.48 5.14 -2.90
C PHE A 37 -0.14 5.09 -4.29
N ALA A 38 0.21 6.07 -5.13
CA ALA A 38 -0.37 6.26 -6.46
C ALA A 38 0.38 5.46 -7.53
N GLU A 39 1.67 5.20 -7.35
CA GLU A 39 2.57 4.72 -8.39
C GLU A 39 2.17 3.35 -8.93
N ARG A 40 1.64 2.49 -8.07
CA ARG A 40 1.09 1.17 -8.44
C ARG A 40 -0.19 1.25 -9.27
N ALA A 41 -0.93 2.37 -9.21
CA ALA A 41 -2.16 2.56 -9.97
C ALA A 41 -1.89 2.98 -11.43
N PHE A 42 -0.72 3.56 -11.71
CA PHE A 42 -0.33 3.99 -13.06
C PHE A 42 -0.40 2.84 -14.08
N PRO A 43 -0.90 3.10 -15.30
CA PRO A 43 -1.04 2.06 -16.31
C PRO A 43 0.33 1.56 -16.78
N GLY A 44 0.45 0.27 -17.09
CA GLY A 44 1.71 -0.34 -17.56
C GLY A 44 2.64 -0.81 -16.44
N ALA A 45 2.11 -0.91 -15.21
CA ALA A 45 2.73 -1.62 -14.10
C ALA A 45 1.78 -2.67 -13.54
N ILE A 46 2.31 -3.82 -13.10
CA ILE A 46 1.59 -4.86 -12.35
C ILE A 46 2.33 -5.19 -11.08
N VAL A 47 1.63 -5.72 -10.07
CA VAL A 47 2.27 -6.26 -8.87
C VAL A 47 2.01 -7.76 -8.77
N VAL A 48 3.08 -8.54 -8.67
CA VAL A 48 3.03 -9.99 -8.60
C VAL A 48 3.66 -10.53 -7.31
N ASN A 49 3.18 -11.67 -6.86
CA ASN A 49 3.83 -12.46 -5.82
C ASN A 49 5.00 -13.30 -6.41
N SER A 50 5.70 -14.09 -5.60
CA SER A 50 6.84 -14.91 -6.07
C SER A 50 6.45 -16.03 -7.04
N LEU A 51 5.15 -16.38 -7.14
CA LEU A 51 4.62 -17.27 -8.17
C LEU A 51 4.38 -16.57 -9.51
N GLY A 52 4.74 -15.29 -9.64
CA GLY A 52 4.51 -14.50 -10.84
C GLY A 52 3.03 -14.16 -11.06
N LYS A 53 2.19 -14.27 -10.03
CA LYS A 53 0.74 -14.03 -10.13
C LYS A 53 0.37 -12.70 -9.48
N ARG A 54 -0.53 -11.95 -10.13
CA ARG A 54 -1.29 -10.89 -9.47
C ARG A 54 -2.20 -11.50 -8.40
N PHE A 55 -2.44 -10.77 -7.34
CA PHE A 55 -3.24 -11.21 -6.20
C PHE A 55 -4.37 -10.23 -5.83
N CYS A 56 -4.35 -9.02 -6.41
CA CYS A 56 -5.38 -8.01 -6.19
C CYS A 56 -5.33 -6.91 -7.27
N ASN A 57 -6.27 -5.95 -7.19
CA ASN A 57 -6.27 -4.74 -8.01
C ASN A 57 -5.18 -3.76 -7.54
N GLU A 58 -4.20 -3.44 -8.38
CA GLU A 58 -3.10 -2.54 -8.02
C GLU A 58 -3.52 -1.07 -7.84
N ALA A 59 -4.72 -0.68 -8.26
CA ALA A 59 -5.24 0.68 -8.13
C ALA A 59 -6.17 0.89 -6.92
N GLN A 60 -6.48 -0.17 -6.15
CA GLN A 60 -7.36 -0.07 -4.97
C GLN A 60 -6.75 0.78 -3.83
N GLY A 61 -7.45 1.00 -2.72
CA GLY A 61 -6.90 1.71 -1.56
C GLY A 61 -5.65 1.03 -0.97
N TYR A 62 -4.73 1.81 -0.39
CA TYR A 62 -3.45 1.26 0.08
C TYR A 62 -3.59 0.36 1.32
N LEU A 63 -4.63 0.59 2.14
CA LEU A 63 -4.93 -0.27 3.27
C LEU A 63 -5.37 -1.66 2.77
N GLU A 64 -6.28 -1.69 1.81
CA GLU A 64 -6.81 -2.91 1.20
C GLU A 64 -5.71 -3.63 0.41
N PHE A 65 -4.81 -2.89 -0.23
CA PHE A 65 -3.64 -3.46 -0.91
C PHE A 65 -2.70 -4.17 0.07
N GLY A 66 -2.34 -3.53 1.20
CA GLY A 66 -1.50 -4.14 2.22
C GLY A 66 -2.14 -5.35 2.88
N ASP A 67 -3.45 -5.29 3.17
CA ASP A 67 -4.23 -6.44 3.63
C ASP A 67 -4.23 -7.59 2.61
N ALA A 68 -4.38 -7.29 1.32
CA ALA A 68 -4.30 -8.28 0.25
C ALA A 68 -2.92 -8.94 0.14
N MET A 69 -1.82 -8.21 0.41
CA MET A 69 -0.47 -8.80 0.46
C MET A 69 -0.36 -9.86 1.56
N TYR A 70 -0.89 -9.56 2.76
CA TYR A 70 -0.86 -10.51 3.88
C TYR A 70 -1.79 -11.71 3.65
N LYS A 71 -3.00 -11.49 3.13
CA LYS A 71 -3.94 -12.57 2.78
C LYS A 71 -3.36 -13.51 1.73
N ASP A 72 -2.75 -12.97 0.68
CA ASP A 72 -2.10 -13.80 -0.35
C ASP A 72 -0.86 -14.51 0.18
N ARG A 73 -0.06 -13.86 1.05
CA ARG A 73 1.07 -14.52 1.73
C ARG A 73 0.59 -15.77 2.47
N ASP A 74 -0.44 -15.64 3.27
CA ASP A 74 -0.94 -16.75 4.09
C ASP A 74 -1.56 -17.84 3.21
N ALA A 75 -2.32 -17.47 2.17
CA ALA A 75 -2.93 -18.41 1.22
C ALA A 75 -1.91 -19.17 0.36
N THR A 76 -0.73 -18.59 0.10
CA THR A 76 0.28 -19.15 -0.80
C THR A 76 1.46 -19.80 -0.07
N GLY A 77 1.44 -19.83 1.27
CA GLY A 77 2.51 -20.39 2.09
C GLY A 77 3.77 -19.53 2.11
N GLY A 78 3.61 -18.21 2.25
CA GLY A 78 4.72 -17.26 2.36
C GLY A 78 5.23 -16.70 1.04
N LYS A 79 4.49 -16.87 -0.06
CA LYS A 79 4.96 -16.51 -1.41
C LYS A 79 4.65 -15.07 -1.81
N ASN A 80 4.21 -14.24 -0.86
CA ASN A 80 3.99 -12.80 -0.98
C ASN A 80 4.55 -12.13 0.29
N VAL A 81 4.86 -10.83 0.23
CA VAL A 81 5.66 -10.09 1.23
C VAL A 81 7.12 -10.60 1.29
N PRO A 82 8.00 -10.15 0.38
CA PRO A 82 7.76 -9.07 -0.58
C PRO A 82 6.92 -9.50 -1.80
N ALA A 83 6.26 -8.51 -2.41
CA ALA A 83 5.75 -8.58 -3.78
C ALA A 83 6.71 -7.83 -4.73
N TRP A 84 6.46 -7.94 -6.03
CA TRP A 84 7.28 -7.32 -7.06
C TRP A 84 6.43 -6.49 -8.00
N CYS A 85 6.71 -5.18 -8.06
CA CYS A 85 6.14 -4.31 -9.07
C CYS A 85 6.94 -4.45 -10.36
N ILE A 86 6.30 -4.89 -11.44
CA ILE A 86 6.89 -5.14 -12.76
C ILE A 86 6.36 -4.10 -13.75
N PHE A 87 7.26 -3.50 -14.54
CA PHE A 87 6.91 -2.53 -15.57
C PHE A 87 7.96 -2.50 -16.69
N ASP A 88 7.64 -1.89 -17.82
CA ASP A 88 8.50 -1.89 -19.00
C ASP A 88 9.17 -0.51 -19.25
N ALA A 89 9.92 -0.41 -20.34
CA ALA A 89 10.63 0.83 -20.70
C ALA A 89 9.68 1.99 -21.01
N HIS A 90 8.45 1.71 -21.47
CA HIS A 90 7.45 2.75 -21.70
C HIS A 90 6.96 3.33 -20.37
N PHE A 91 6.61 2.48 -19.40
CA PHE A 91 6.28 2.94 -18.06
C PHE A 91 7.43 3.75 -17.45
N ARG A 92 8.64 3.18 -17.47
CA ARG A 92 9.86 3.79 -16.91
C ARG A 92 10.12 5.19 -17.46
N PHE A 93 9.78 5.43 -18.73
CA PHE A 93 10.00 6.71 -19.38
C PHE A 93 9.00 7.78 -18.93
N ASN A 94 7.73 7.41 -18.73
CA ASN A 94 6.64 8.35 -18.51
C ASN A 94 6.25 8.54 -17.03
N TYR A 95 6.43 7.51 -16.19
CA TYR A 95 5.92 7.50 -14.81
C TYR A 95 7.02 7.31 -13.77
N ALA A 96 6.74 7.78 -12.56
CA ALA A 96 7.59 7.56 -11.41
C ALA A 96 7.27 6.22 -10.74
N MET A 97 8.28 5.58 -10.13
CA MET A 97 8.09 4.46 -9.23
C MET A 97 9.08 4.56 -8.06
N GLY A 98 8.57 4.82 -6.86
CA GLY A 98 9.40 5.02 -5.67
C GLY A 98 10.45 6.12 -5.91
N PRO A 99 11.75 5.83 -5.78
CA PRO A 99 12.81 6.81 -6.00
C PRO A 99 13.19 6.99 -7.48
N LEU A 100 12.59 6.22 -8.41
CA LEU A 100 12.82 6.36 -9.85
C LEU A 100 11.89 7.44 -10.43
N MET A 101 12.43 8.63 -10.69
CA MET A 101 11.74 9.65 -11.48
C MET A 101 11.59 9.21 -12.94
N PRO A 102 10.58 9.67 -13.70
CA PRO A 102 10.42 9.34 -15.12
C PRO A 102 11.72 9.52 -15.91
N ALA A 103 12.02 8.61 -16.84
CA ALA A 103 13.33 8.62 -17.51
C ALA A 103 13.55 9.86 -18.38
N GLN A 104 12.45 10.54 -18.78
CA GLN A 104 12.49 11.86 -19.39
C GLN A 104 13.21 12.91 -18.53
N ILE A 105 13.09 12.78 -17.20
CA ILE A 105 13.71 13.70 -16.23
C ILE A 105 15.03 13.12 -15.72
N MET A 106 15.02 11.84 -15.35
CA MET A 106 16.18 11.14 -14.78
C MET A 106 16.40 9.81 -15.51
N PRO A 107 17.18 9.79 -16.61
CA PRO A 107 17.49 8.55 -17.32
C PRO A 107 18.34 7.61 -16.46
N ASP A 108 18.33 6.32 -16.80
CA ASP A 108 19.02 5.26 -16.04
C ASP A 108 20.51 5.54 -15.82
N SER A 109 21.19 6.19 -16.77
CA SER A 109 22.60 6.56 -16.67
C SER A 109 22.92 7.56 -15.55
N ARG A 110 21.90 8.25 -15.03
CA ARG A 110 22.01 9.18 -13.90
C ARG A 110 21.57 8.58 -12.56
N LEU A 111 21.07 7.34 -12.55
CA LEU A 111 20.71 6.66 -11.30
C LEU A 111 21.97 6.27 -10.53
N ARG A 112 21.83 6.14 -9.20
CA ARG A 112 22.91 5.62 -8.35
C ARG A 112 23.23 4.19 -8.76
N LYS A 113 24.51 3.87 -8.99
CA LYS A 113 24.92 2.53 -9.45
C LYS A 113 24.54 1.43 -8.46
N GLU A 114 24.63 1.71 -7.16
CA GLU A 114 24.25 0.81 -6.07
C GLU A 114 22.75 0.46 -6.03
N TRP A 115 21.91 1.21 -6.74
CA TRP A 115 20.48 0.91 -6.82
C TRP A 115 20.16 -0.28 -7.71
N LEU A 116 20.97 -0.54 -8.74
CA LEU A 116 20.76 -1.69 -9.62
C LEU A 116 21.06 -2.97 -8.83
N GLY A 117 20.08 -3.87 -8.75
CA GLY A 117 20.16 -5.11 -7.98
C GLY A 117 19.84 -4.96 -6.49
N SER A 118 19.52 -3.74 -6.02
CA SER A 118 19.17 -3.48 -4.61
C SER A 118 17.83 -2.76 -4.43
N VAL A 119 17.56 -1.77 -5.29
CA VAL A 119 16.32 -0.96 -5.30
C VAL A 119 15.48 -1.29 -6.51
N TYR A 120 16.12 -1.47 -7.67
CA TYR A 120 15.46 -1.90 -8.90
C TYR A 120 16.29 -2.95 -9.62
N TRP A 121 15.62 -3.80 -10.39
CA TRP A 121 16.21 -4.81 -11.26
C TRP A 121 15.82 -4.50 -12.70
N LYS A 122 16.66 -4.94 -13.64
CA LYS A 122 16.51 -4.64 -15.05
C LYS A 122 16.99 -5.81 -15.91
N ALA A 123 16.21 -6.17 -16.91
CA ALA A 123 16.61 -7.17 -17.91
C ALA A 123 15.96 -6.88 -19.27
N ASP A 124 16.49 -7.45 -20.34
CA ASP A 124 15.94 -7.25 -21.69
C ASP A 124 14.70 -8.13 -21.93
N THR A 125 14.56 -9.22 -21.16
CA THR A 125 13.42 -10.14 -21.23
C THR A 125 12.76 -10.35 -19.86
N LEU A 126 11.48 -10.72 -19.86
CA LEU A 126 10.74 -11.06 -18.63
C LEU A 126 11.33 -12.30 -17.94
N ASP A 127 11.81 -13.29 -18.70
CA ASP A 127 12.43 -14.50 -18.15
C ASP A 127 13.69 -14.20 -17.35
N GLU A 128 14.56 -13.35 -17.90
CA GLU A 128 15.77 -12.91 -17.21
C GLU A 128 15.43 -12.08 -15.98
N LEU A 129 14.46 -11.18 -16.09
CA LEU A 129 14.01 -10.37 -14.96
C LEU A 129 13.46 -11.26 -13.83
N ALA A 130 12.58 -12.21 -14.16
CA ALA A 130 11.97 -13.14 -13.22
C ALA A 130 13.03 -13.94 -12.46
N ARG A 131 14.04 -14.47 -13.17
CA ARG A 131 15.16 -15.19 -12.55
C ARG A 131 15.99 -14.30 -11.63
N GLN A 132 16.24 -13.05 -12.02
CA GLN A 132 17.01 -12.10 -11.18
C GLN A 132 16.32 -11.82 -9.84
N ILE A 133 14.99 -11.75 -9.82
CA ILE A 133 14.20 -11.40 -8.63
C ILE A 133 13.60 -12.60 -7.89
N GLY A 134 13.85 -13.82 -8.36
CA GLY A 134 13.32 -15.05 -7.75
C GLY A 134 11.81 -15.25 -7.92
N VAL A 135 11.24 -14.73 -9.00
CA VAL A 135 9.84 -14.93 -9.39
C VAL A 135 9.75 -16.08 -10.41
N ASP A 136 8.68 -16.88 -10.36
CA ASP A 136 8.43 -17.92 -11.38
C ASP A 136 8.30 -17.30 -12.79
N PRO A 137 9.22 -17.62 -13.72
CA PRO A 137 9.18 -17.07 -15.07
C PRO A 137 7.89 -17.43 -15.82
N ALA A 138 7.40 -18.66 -15.68
CA ALA A 138 6.20 -19.10 -16.39
C ALA A 138 4.97 -18.33 -15.90
N GLY A 139 4.81 -18.22 -14.58
CA GLY A 139 3.75 -17.41 -13.97
C GLY A 139 3.81 -15.94 -14.37
N LEU A 140 5.00 -15.33 -14.38
CA LEU A 140 5.14 -13.92 -14.78
C LEU A 140 4.74 -13.69 -16.24
N ASN A 141 5.18 -14.55 -17.16
CA ASN A 141 4.83 -14.41 -18.57
C ASN A 141 3.32 -14.57 -18.81
N ASP A 142 2.66 -15.54 -18.16
CA ASP A 142 1.20 -15.69 -18.24
C ASP A 142 0.47 -14.43 -17.73
N THR A 143 0.92 -13.90 -16.60
CA THR A 143 0.34 -12.68 -16.01
C THR A 143 0.52 -11.46 -16.92
N VAL A 144 1.70 -11.26 -17.51
CA VAL A 144 1.94 -10.15 -18.43
C VAL A 144 1.12 -10.31 -19.71
N ALA A 145 1.01 -11.53 -20.26
CA ALA A 145 0.18 -11.80 -21.42
C ALA A 145 -1.31 -11.46 -21.16
N LYS A 146 -1.84 -11.83 -19.99
CA LYS A 146 -3.19 -11.44 -19.56
C LYS A 146 -3.35 -9.93 -19.42
N MET A 147 -2.41 -9.26 -18.75
CA MET A 147 -2.45 -7.80 -18.62
C MET A 147 -2.45 -7.10 -19.98
N ASN A 148 -1.68 -7.60 -20.95
CA ASN A 148 -1.67 -7.04 -22.30
C ASN A 148 -3.03 -7.21 -23.00
N ALA A 149 -3.70 -8.35 -22.82
CA ALA A 149 -5.07 -8.55 -23.31
C ALA A 149 -6.08 -7.62 -22.59
N TYR A 150 -5.92 -7.41 -21.28
CA TYR A 150 -6.75 -6.48 -20.51
C TYR A 150 -6.55 -5.02 -20.94
N ALA A 151 -5.31 -4.62 -21.22
CA ALA A 151 -5.00 -3.31 -21.77
C ALA A 151 -5.66 -3.10 -23.14
N SER A 152 -5.64 -4.11 -24.01
CA SER A 152 -6.28 -4.02 -25.32
C SER A 152 -7.82 -3.95 -25.24
N SER A 153 -8.44 -4.69 -24.32
CA SER A 153 -9.90 -4.73 -24.16
C SER A 153 -10.44 -3.61 -23.27
N GLY A 154 -9.61 -3.02 -22.42
CA GLY A 154 -10.01 -2.08 -21.37
C GLY A 154 -10.57 -2.71 -20.11
N LYS A 155 -10.57 -4.04 -20.02
CA LYS A 155 -11.18 -4.76 -18.91
C LYS A 155 -10.19 -5.73 -18.28
N ASP A 156 -9.87 -5.48 -17.01
CA ASP A 156 -9.21 -6.45 -16.14
C ASP A 156 -10.26 -7.43 -15.63
N ALA A 157 -10.29 -8.64 -16.19
CA ALA A 157 -11.27 -9.65 -15.85
C ALA A 157 -11.01 -10.31 -14.48
N ASP A 158 -9.77 -10.25 -13.99
CA ASP A 158 -9.39 -10.92 -12.74
C ASP A 158 -9.72 -10.07 -11.51
N PHE A 159 -9.43 -8.76 -11.56
CA PHE A 159 -9.55 -7.89 -10.39
C PHE A 159 -10.31 -6.58 -10.63
N GLY A 160 -10.83 -6.34 -11.84
CA GLY A 160 -11.61 -5.14 -12.14
C GLY A 160 -10.84 -3.83 -12.04
N ARG A 161 -9.50 -3.86 -12.21
CA ARG A 161 -8.67 -2.65 -12.20
C ARG A 161 -9.15 -1.61 -13.20
N GLY A 162 -9.42 -0.41 -12.69
CA GLY A 162 -9.93 0.71 -13.47
C GLY A 162 -11.45 0.68 -13.67
N ASP A 163 -12.20 -0.19 -12.98
CA ASP A 163 -13.67 -0.15 -12.99
C ASP A 163 -14.23 0.98 -12.11
N SER A 164 -13.54 1.28 -11.01
CA SER A 164 -13.98 2.27 -10.03
C SER A 164 -13.50 3.69 -10.37
N VAL A 165 -14.21 4.71 -9.88
CA VAL A 165 -13.76 6.11 -9.98
C VAL A 165 -12.48 6.34 -9.19
N PHE A 166 -12.32 5.64 -8.07
CA PHE A 166 -11.12 5.73 -7.23
C PHE A 166 -9.89 5.25 -7.98
N ASP A 167 -9.97 4.10 -8.67
CA ASP A 167 -8.86 3.55 -9.45
C ASP A 167 -8.39 4.54 -10.52
N ARG A 168 -9.36 5.17 -11.20
CA ARG A 168 -9.12 6.10 -12.30
C ARG A 168 -8.58 7.45 -11.85
N TYR A 169 -8.65 7.78 -10.55
CA TYR A 169 -8.15 9.04 -10.01
C TYR A 169 -6.65 9.23 -10.29
N TYR A 170 -5.86 8.16 -10.17
CA TYR A 170 -4.43 8.15 -10.49
C TYR A 170 -4.10 7.56 -11.87
N GLY A 171 -5.11 7.13 -12.63
CA GLY A 171 -4.92 6.62 -13.98
C GLY A 171 -4.49 7.72 -14.97
N ASP A 172 -3.83 7.34 -16.06
CA ASP A 172 -3.50 8.28 -17.13
C ASP A 172 -4.68 8.40 -18.09
N VAL A 173 -5.35 9.55 -18.09
CA VAL A 173 -6.52 9.82 -18.94
C VAL A 173 -6.23 9.73 -20.44
N ASN A 174 -4.97 9.82 -20.86
CA ASN A 174 -4.56 9.67 -22.25
C ASN A 174 -4.45 8.21 -22.67
N VAL A 175 -4.36 7.27 -21.72
CA VAL A 175 -4.38 5.84 -21.99
C VAL A 175 -5.83 5.40 -22.19
N LYS A 176 -6.07 4.74 -23.33
CA LYS A 176 -7.36 4.23 -23.76
C LYS A 176 -7.27 2.74 -24.07
N PRO A 177 -8.37 1.98 -23.94
CA PRO A 177 -9.71 2.43 -23.53
C PRO A 177 -9.89 2.63 -22.01
N ASN A 178 -8.96 2.15 -21.17
CA ASN A 178 -9.01 2.27 -19.71
C ASN A 178 -7.74 2.98 -19.20
N PRO A 179 -7.85 4.07 -18.42
CA PRO A 179 -6.70 4.87 -17.98
C PRO A 179 -5.76 4.15 -17.00
N CYS A 180 -6.18 3.00 -16.46
CA CYS A 180 -5.40 2.20 -15.51
C CYS A 180 -4.72 0.99 -16.17
N LEU A 181 -4.97 0.71 -17.46
CA LEU A 181 -4.49 -0.50 -18.14
C LEU A 181 -3.69 -0.11 -19.39
N ALA A 182 -2.39 -0.42 -19.38
CA ALA A 182 -1.51 -0.32 -20.55
C ALA A 182 -0.66 -1.59 -20.67
N PRO A 183 -0.23 -1.94 -21.90
CA PRO A 183 0.56 -3.14 -22.10
C PRO A 183 1.96 -3.01 -21.49
N ILE A 184 2.51 -4.15 -21.08
CA ILE A 184 3.89 -4.37 -20.64
C ILE A 184 4.54 -5.26 -21.69
N GLN A 185 5.23 -4.66 -22.65
CA GLN A 185 5.70 -5.38 -23.84
C GLN A 185 6.99 -4.84 -24.45
N LYS A 186 7.48 -3.67 -24.00
CA LYS A 186 8.68 -3.05 -24.55
C LYS A 186 9.84 -3.12 -23.56
N GLY A 187 10.75 -4.06 -23.79
CA GLY A 187 12.01 -4.15 -23.05
C GLY A 187 12.88 -2.86 -23.16
N PRO A 188 13.80 -2.62 -22.22
CA PRO A 188 14.06 -3.44 -21.03
C PRO A 188 12.89 -3.42 -20.04
N PHE A 189 12.75 -4.50 -19.29
CA PHE A 189 11.79 -4.66 -18.21
C PHE A 189 12.45 -4.38 -16.87
N TYR A 190 11.65 -3.88 -15.93
CA TYR A 190 12.09 -3.45 -14.62
C TYR A 190 11.25 -4.11 -13.53
N ALA A 191 11.88 -4.36 -12.39
CA ALA A 191 11.20 -4.79 -11.19
C ALA A 191 11.63 -3.94 -10.00
N MET A 192 10.70 -3.70 -9.09
CA MET A 192 10.97 -3.09 -7.78
C MET A 192 10.32 -3.91 -6.68
N ARG A 193 11.11 -4.19 -5.64
CA ARG A 193 10.66 -4.93 -4.47
C ARG A 193 9.69 -4.07 -3.67
N MET A 194 8.54 -4.64 -3.33
CA MET A 194 7.49 -3.98 -2.56
C MET A 194 7.24 -4.77 -1.27
N ASP A 195 7.55 -4.17 -0.14
CA ASP A 195 7.35 -4.75 1.18
C ASP A 195 6.02 -4.25 1.80
N ALA A 196 5.43 -5.04 2.69
CA ALA A 196 4.24 -4.64 3.43
C ALA A 196 4.65 -3.75 4.61
N GLY A 197 4.45 -2.43 4.46
CA GLY A 197 4.70 -1.45 5.52
C GLY A 197 3.41 -0.83 6.05
N ASP A 198 3.56 0.19 6.87
CA ASP A 198 2.46 0.95 7.46
C ASP A 198 2.80 2.43 7.62
N ILE A 199 1.75 3.25 7.80
CA ILE A 199 1.86 4.67 8.19
C ILE A 199 1.37 4.89 9.64
N GLY A 200 1.54 3.86 10.47
CA GLY A 200 1.11 3.79 11.86
C GLY A 200 0.07 2.70 12.11
N THR A 201 0.07 2.14 13.32
CA THR A 201 -0.96 1.21 13.78
C THR A 201 -2.31 1.92 13.96
N LYS A 202 -3.42 1.18 13.87
CA LYS A 202 -4.76 1.73 14.07
C LYS A 202 -5.56 1.07 15.20
N GLY A 203 -5.03 -0.02 15.74
CA GLY A 203 -5.48 -0.59 17.01
C GLY A 203 -5.01 0.21 18.21
N GLY A 204 -5.80 0.17 19.27
CA GLY A 204 -5.50 0.91 20.48
C GLY A 204 -6.54 0.74 21.57
N LEU A 205 -6.56 1.69 22.50
CA LEU A 205 -7.51 1.75 23.60
C LEU A 205 -8.92 2.02 23.07
N LEU A 206 -9.93 1.29 23.56
CA LEU A 206 -11.31 1.55 23.21
C LEU A 206 -11.77 2.86 23.87
N THR A 207 -12.47 3.70 23.12
CA THR A 207 -12.95 5.00 23.59
C THR A 207 -14.41 5.23 23.27
N ASP A 208 -15.08 6.02 24.10
CA ASP A 208 -16.43 6.49 23.80
C ASP A 208 -16.46 7.77 22.93
N ALA A 209 -17.66 8.31 22.70
CA ALA A 209 -17.88 9.52 21.90
C ALA A 209 -17.24 10.79 22.48
N HIS A 210 -16.75 10.76 23.72
CA HIS A 210 -16.03 11.85 24.37
C HIS A 210 -14.52 11.61 24.44
N ALA A 211 -14.01 10.59 23.72
CA ALA A 211 -12.63 10.12 23.74
C ALA A 211 -12.15 9.60 25.11
N ARG A 212 -13.08 9.30 26.04
CA ARG A 212 -12.74 8.68 27.32
C ARG A 212 -12.40 7.23 27.07
N VAL A 213 -11.33 6.75 27.70
CA VAL A 213 -10.97 5.33 27.63
C VAL A 213 -11.98 4.51 28.44
N VAL A 214 -12.42 3.40 27.87
CA VAL A 214 -13.42 2.52 28.50
C VAL A 214 -12.84 1.16 28.88
N ARG A 215 -13.41 0.53 29.92
CA ARG A 215 -13.17 -0.86 30.28
C ARG A 215 -14.02 -1.80 29.40
N ALA A 216 -13.83 -3.10 29.58
CA ALA A 216 -14.57 -4.14 28.85
C ALA A 216 -16.09 -4.11 29.10
N ASP A 217 -16.54 -3.60 30.26
CA ASP A 217 -17.96 -3.40 30.58
C ASP A 217 -18.54 -2.09 30.01
N GLY A 218 -17.74 -1.30 29.28
CA GLY A 218 -18.10 0.00 28.73
C GLY A 218 -18.01 1.17 29.71
N SER A 219 -17.66 0.93 30.99
CA SER A 219 -17.47 2.00 31.96
C SER A 219 -16.22 2.83 31.64
N ALA A 220 -16.34 4.16 31.74
CA ALA A 220 -15.19 5.05 31.55
C ALA A 220 -14.17 4.90 32.68
N ILE A 221 -12.89 4.99 32.33
CA ILE A 221 -11.79 5.14 33.28
C ILE A 221 -11.66 6.63 33.58
N GLU A 222 -11.91 7.02 34.82
CA GLU A 222 -11.91 8.42 35.25
C GLU A 222 -10.56 9.09 34.97
N GLY A 223 -10.61 10.28 34.36
CA GLY A 223 -9.42 11.06 34.02
C GLY A 223 -8.59 10.56 32.83
N LEU A 224 -8.96 9.43 32.20
CA LEU A 224 -8.18 8.83 31.12
C LEU A 224 -8.84 9.00 29.74
N TYR A 225 -8.07 9.56 28.80
CA TYR A 225 -8.49 9.83 27.42
C TYR A 225 -7.46 9.29 26.43
N ALA A 226 -7.91 8.88 25.25
CA ALA A 226 -7.03 8.45 24.17
C ALA A 226 -7.53 8.98 22.82
N ILE A 227 -6.60 9.37 21.96
CA ILE A 227 -6.88 9.90 20.62
C ILE A 227 -5.86 9.40 19.61
N GLY A 228 -6.18 9.56 18.32
CA GLY A 228 -5.28 9.17 17.22
C GLY A 228 -4.92 7.69 17.28
N ASN A 229 -3.68 7.34 16.94
CA ASN A 229 -3.25 5.94 16.90
C ASN A 229 -3.02 5.32 18.30
N THR A 230 -3.30 6.04 19.39
CA THR A 230 -3.35 5.44 20.74
C THR A 230 -4.72 4.85 21.04
N SER A 231 -5.79 5.35 20.39
CA SER A 231 -7.13 4.79 20.47
C SER A 231 -7.38 3.84 19.31
N ALA A 232 -8.26 2.85 19.51
CA ALA A 232 -8.79 2.06 18.41
C ALA A 232 -9.50 2.98 17.41
N SER A 233 -9.15 2.87 16.13
CA SER A 233 -9.68 3.78 15.11
C SER A 233 -11.18 3.63 14.92
N VAL A 234 -11.90 4.76 14.94
CA VAL A 234 -13.33 4.83 14.57
C VAL A 234 -13.62 4.41 13.13
N MET A 235 -12.60 4.26 12.30
CA MET A 235 -12.72 3.81 10.90
C MET A 235 -12.73 2.28 10.78
N GLY A 236 -12.71 1.54 11.89
CA GLY A 236 -12.78 0.07 11.89
C GLY A 236 -11.66 -0.55 11.05
N THR A 237 -12.00 -1.48 10.17
CA THR A 237 -11.04 -2.16 9.27
C THR A 237 -10.87 -1.46 7.92
N ALA A 238 -11.41 -0.25 7.73
CA ALA A 238 -11.41 0.45 6.44
C ALA A 238 -10.53 1.71 6.42
N TYR A 239 -10.21 2.19 5.21
CA TYR A 239 -9.61 3.51 4.99
C TYR A 239 -10.52 4.39 4.12
N PRO A 240 -11.40 5.23 4.71
CA PRO A 240 -12.41 5.94 3.92
C PRO A 240 -11.88 7.00 2.94
N GLY A 241 -10.66 7.50 3.16
CA GLY A 241 -10.06 8.49 2.26
C GLY A 241 -8.91 9.25 2.92
N ALA A 242 -8.15 9.98 2.10
CA ALA A 242 -6.99 10.74 2.54
C ALA A 242 -7.32 11.62 3.77
N GLY A 243 -6.51 11.48 4.83
CA GLY A 243 -6.73 12.20 6.09
C GLY A 243 -7.56 11.45 7.14
N ALA A 244 -8.01 10.21 6.85
CA ALA A 244 -8.74 9.38 7.82
C ALA A 244 -7.93 9.05 9.10
N THR A 245 -6.63 9.29 9.11
CA THR A 245 -5.77 9.22 10.31
C THR A 245 -5.81 10.54 11.11
N ILE A 246 -5.45 11.64 10.45
CA ILE A 246 -5.24 12.95 11.10
C ILE A 246 -6.57 13.62 11.47
N GLY A 247 -7.58 13.55 10.61
CA GLY A 247 -8.89 14.18 10.83
C GLY A 247 -9.53 13.70 12.14
N PRO A 248 -9.79 12.40 12.31
CA PRO A 248 -10.33 11.86 13.55
C PRO A 248 -9.45 12.15 14.76
N ALA A 249 -8.12 12.07 14.63
CA ALA A 249 -7.21 12.38 15.73
C ALA A 249 -7.40 13.82 16.24
N MET A 250 -7.47 14.79 15.34
CA MET A 250 -7.71 16.20 15.69
C MET A 250 -9.11 16.40 16.27
N THR A 251 -10.13 15.80 15.67
CA THR A 251 -11.52 15.90 16.13
C THR A 251 -11.69 15.33 17.54
N PHE A 252 -11.18 14.13 17.81
CA PHE A 252 -11.28 13.54 19.15
C PHE A 252 -10.37 14.25 20.16
N GLY A 253 -9.24 14.84 19.73
CA GLY A 253 -8.44 15.72 20.58
C GLY A 253 -9.23 16.95 21.03
N TYR A 254 -9.96 17.60 20.12
CA TYR A 254 -10.86 18.71 20.43
C TYR A 254 -11.99 18.28 21.39
N ILE A 255 -12.64 17.15 21.10
CA ILE A 255 -13.73 16.62 21.93
C ILE A 255 -13.24 16.29 23.34
N ALA A 256 -12.08 15.62 23.47
CA ALA A 256 -11.48 15.27 24.76
C ALA A 256 -11.23 16.53 25.61
N ALA A 257 -10.60 17.55 25.01
CA ALA A 257 -10.29 18.80 25.69
C ALA A 257 -11.55 19.53 26.18
N HIS A 258 -12.60 19.58 25.35
CA HIS A 258 -13.88 20.17 25.74
C HIS A 258 -14.58 19.40 26.86
N HIS A 259 -14.57 18.07 26.80
CA HIS A 259 -15.12 17.23 27.85
C HIS A 259 -14.36 17.43 29.18
N ILE A 260 -13.03 17.48 29.14
CA ILE A 260 -12.20 17.77 30.32
C ILE A 260 -12.58 19.14 30.91
N ALA A 261 -12.61 20.19 30.10
CA ALA A 261 -12.88 21.55 30.59
C ALA A 261 -14.28 21.71 31.20
N ALA A 262 -15.29 20.98 30.69
CA ALA A 262 -16.66 21.05 31.21
C ALA A 262 -16.87 20.26 32.52
N ASN A 263 -15.94 19.36 32.86
CA ASN A 263 -16.04 18.46 34.01
C ASN A 263 -14.83 18.59 34.97
N ALA A 264 -14.05 19.67 34.83
CA ALA A 264 -12.91 20.01 35.68
C ALA A 264 -13.32 20.83 36.91
#